data_AF-L5LY07-F1
#
_entry.id   AF-L5LY07-F1
#
_cell.length_a   1.000
_cell.length_b   1.000
_cell.length_c   1.000
_cell.angle_alpha   90.00
_cell.angle_beta   90.00
_cell.angle_gamma   90.00
#
_symmetry.space_group_name_H-M   'P 1'
#
loop_
_entity.id
_entity.type
_entity.pdbx_description
1 polymer ?
#
loop_
_entity_poly.entity_id
_entity_poly.type
_entity_poly.pdbx_seq_one_letter_code
_entity_poly.pdbx_strand_id
1 'polypeptide(L)'
;MQPAFTALFMLLFVLLCFLGILANGFIVLVLSREWRRLGRLLPSDMILMSLGASRFCLQWVGMVHNFYLFFHLGEFSKGPARELFGLHWDFLNSANFWFGTWLSVLFCMKIANLTHPTFLWLKWRFPGLFEFRKIIGNRERCQNLVSSDYPVFIDKIEEQSDCKILDGHFVSPMAHYVPDIMPVESIIARRSSLKNVSDLFVMGGALVLESAALLHWLEREGYGPLGMTGISMGGHMASLAVSNWPKPMPLIPCLSWSTASGVFTTGVLSKSINWRELEKQYYAQTVYEEEIIHMLEYCGTDSFKMGQEFVKCFPSSAHDKLTNLNLVSRTLNLDMTDQIVSSKHNECHKSSKTSFSATSEGLLLKDTSKMECFNQTLSTNKSSYTSSNPQSYHLLSKEQRRKNLQKESLLFMKGVMDECTHVANFSVPVDPSLIIVVQAKEDAYIPRTGVRSLQEIWPGCEIRYLEGGHISAYLFKQGVFRRAIYDAFERFLHKYAN
;
A
#
# COMPACT_ATOMS: atom_id res chain seq x y z
N MET A 1 -15.07 29.89 39.30
CA MET A 1 -14.16 30.19 38.16
C MET A 1 -14.42 31.62 37.71
N GLN A 2 -13.45 32.33 37.11
CA GLN A 2 -13.76 33.62 36.47
C GLN A 2 -14.62 33.39 35.22
N PRO A 3 -15.54 34.32 34.86
CA PRO A 3 -16.47 34.13 33.74
C PRO A 3 -15.77 33.90 32.38
N ALA A 4 -14.58 34.49 32.18
CA ALA A 4 -13.78 34.31 30.98
C ALA A 4 -13.36 32.83 30.75
N PHE A 5 -12.99 32.10 31.79
CA PHE A 5 -12.67 30.66 31.68
C PHE A 5 -13.92 29.84 31.34
N THR A 6 -15.07 30.15 31.96
CA THR A 6 -16.33 29.48 31.65
C THR A 6 -16.72 29.68 30.19
N ALA A 7 -16.63 30.92 29.67
CA ALA A 7 -16.89 31.23 28.27
C ALA A 7 -15.92 30.49 27.32
N LEU A 8 -14.63 30.42 27.66
CA LEU A 8 -13.63 29.69 26.88
C LEU A 8 -13.94 28.18 26.82
N PHE A 9 -14.27 27.55 27.96
CA PHE A 9 -14.63 26.12 27.98
C PHE A 9 -15.93 25.83 27.22
N MET A 10 -16.93 26.72 27.29
CA MET A 10 -18.16 26.58 26.49
C MET A 10 -17.88 26.72 24.98
N LEU A 11 -17.04 27.67 24.57
CA LEU A 11 -16.63 27.84 23.17
C LEU A 11 -15.88 26.60 22.64
N LEU A 12 -14.93 26.07 23.40
CA LEU A 12 -14.19 24.86 23.06
C LEU A 12 -15.11 23.64 22.99
N PHE A 13 -16.03 23.47 23.95
CA PHE A 13 -17.01 22.39 23.95
C PHE A 13 -17.92 22.45 22.72
N VAL A 14 -18.46 23.63 22.38
CA VAL A 14 -19.30 23.83 21.18
C VAL A 14 -18.52 23.56 19.89
N LEU A 15 -17.25 23.96 19.80
CA LEU A 15 -16.41 23.67 18.64
C LEU A 15 -16.13 22.15 18.48
N LEU A 16 -15.86 21.45 19.58
CA LEU A 16 -15.78 19.98 19.59
C LEU A 16 -17.12 19.35 19.21
N CYS A 17 -18.26 19.92 19.64
CA CYS A 17 -19.59 19.44 19.24
C CYS A 17 -19.79 19.52 17.72
N PHE A 18 -19.47 20.66 17.10
CA PHE A 18 -19.61 20.81 15.64
C PHE A 18 -18.71 19.84 14.87
N LEU A 19 -17.44 19.66 15.28
CA LEU A 19 -16.55 18.67 14.67
C LEU A 19 -17.09 17.24 14.82
N GLY A 20 -17.60 16.88 15.99
CA GLY A 20 -18.23 15.59 16.25
C GLY A 20 -19.49 15.35 15.41
N ILE A 21 -20.37 16.34 15.31
CA ILE A 21 -21.61 16.28 14.50
C ILE A 21 -21.27 16.12 13.02
N LEU A 22 -20.32 16.89 12.49
CA LEU A 22 -19.90 16.82 11.08
C LEU A 22 -19.25 15.48 10.74
N ALA A 23 -18.28 15.02 11.54
CA ALA A 23 -17.53 13.79 11.26
C ALA A 23 -18.42 12.53 11.35
N ASN A 24 -19.20 12.40 12.43
CA ASN A 24 -20.10 11.24 12.59
C ASN A 24 -21.30 11.31 11.63
N GLY A 25 -21.83 12.51 11.37
CA GLY A 25 -22.89 12.71 10.38
C GLY A 25 -22.47 12.35 8.95
N PHE A 26 -21.23 12.66 8.55
CA PHE A 26 -20.66 12.25 7.27
C PHE A 26 -20.58 10.71 7.15
N ILE A 27 -20.08 10.02 8.18
CA ILE A 27 -20.00 8.55 8.22
C ILE A 27 -21.39 7.93 8.05
N VAL A 28 -22.39 8.41 8.81
CA VAL A 28 -23.77 7.91 8.71
C VAL A 28 -24.36 8.20 7.33
N LEU A 29 -24.15 9.38 6.76
CA LEU A 29 -24.69 9.78 5.45
C LEU A 29 -24.10 8.94 4.31
N VAL A 30 -22.78 8.74 4.28
CA VAL A 30 -22.11 7.94 3.24
C VAL A 30 -22.61 6.50 3.29
N LEU A 31 -22.56 5.85 4.46
CA LEU A 31 -22.99 4.46 4.61
C LEU A 31 -24.50 4.28 4.39
N SER A 32 -25.32 5.30 4.71
CA SER A 32 -26.76 5.27 4.43
C SER A 32 -27.06 5.42 2.94
N ARG A 33 -26.30 6.25 2.22
CA ARG A 33 -26.40 6.39 0.76
C ARG A 33 -25.95 5.11 0.06
N GLU A 34 -24.90 4.46 0.56
CA GLU A 34 -24.42 3.17 0.09
C GLU A 34 -25.46 2.07 0.33
N TRP A 35 -26.03 1.98 1.54
CA TRP A 35 -27.09 1.02 1.86
C TRP A 35 -28.31 1.16 0.94
N ARG A 36 -28.82 2.39 0.73
CA ARG A 36 -29.96 2.64 -0.16
C ARG A 36 -29.68 2.28 -1.63
N ARG A 37 -28.43 2.44 -2.09
CA ARG A 37 -28.02 2.05 -3.45
C ARG A 37 -27.88 0.55 -3.62
N LEU A 38 -27.45 -0.15 -2.56
CA LEU A 38 -26.89 -1.50 -2.67
C LEU A 38 -27.69 -2.58 -1.91
N GLY A 39 -28.77 -2.21 -1.23
CA GLY A 39 -29.67 -3.09 -0.45
C GLY A 39 -29.05 -3.68 0.83
N ARG A 40 -27.73 -3.87 0.88
CA ARG A 40 -27.01 -4.53 1.98
C ARG A 40 -25.62 -3.91 2.21
N LEU A 41 -25.25 -3.75 3.48
CA LEU A 41 -23.90 -3.38 3.97
C LEU A 41 -23.17 -4.59 4.56
N LEU A 42 -21.86 -4.47 4.81
CA LEU A 42 -21.12 -5.48 5.58
C LEU A 42 -21.39 -5.28 7.10
N PRO A 43 -21.25 -6.34 7.94
CA PRO A 43 -21.47 -6.23 9.38
C PRO A 43 -20.57 -5.19 10.09
N SER A 44 -19.33 -5.01 9.62
CA SER A 44 -18.43 -3.95 10.12
C SER A 44 -19.01 -2.56 9.90
N ASP A 45 -19.71 -2.37 8.79
CA ASP A 45 -20.12 -1.07 8.29
C ASP A 45 -21.49 -0.70 8.88
N MET A 46 -22.32 -1.71 9.14
CA MET A 46 -23.52 -1.58 9.99
C MET A 46 -23.15 -1.17 11.43
N ILE A 47 -22.09 -1.76 12.00
CA ILE A 47 -21.60 -1.38 13.35
C ILE A 47 -20.95 0.00 13.32
N LEU A 48 -20.20 0.35 12.28
CA LEU A 48 -19.60 1.68 12.11
C LEU A 48 -20.67 2.78 11.92
N MET A 49 -21.73 2.49 11.15
CA MET A 49 -22.91 3.36 11.04
C MET A 49 -23.61 3.52 12.39
N SER A 50 -23.82 2.43 13.13
CA SER A 50 -24.49 2.46 14.44
C SER A 50 -23.68 3.25 15.48
N LEU A 51 -22.35 3.07 15.50
CA LEU A 51 -21.42 3.85 16.31
C LEU A 51 -21.43 5.34 15.91
N GLY A 52 -21.45 5.63 14.61
CA GLY A 52 -21.57 6.99 14.09
C GLY A 52 -22.88 7.66 14.51
N ALA A 53 -24.02 6.98 14.36
CA ALA A 53 -25.33 7.48 14.77
C ALA A 53 -25.39 7.71 16.30
N SER A 54 -24.90 6.76 17.09
CA SER A 54 -24.83 6.87 18.55
C SER A 54 -23.95 8.04 19.01
N ARG A 55 -22.80 8.28 18.36
CA ARG A 55 -21.94 9.45 18.63
C ARG A 55 -22.56 10.77 18.18
N PHE A 56 -23.21 10.81 17.02
CA PHE A 56 -23.95 11.97 16.52
C PHE A 56 -25.05 12.38 17.52
N CYS A 57 -25.87 11.42 17.96
CA CYS A 57 -26.91 11.66 18.97
C CYS A 57 -26.32 12.11 20.32
N LEU A 58 -25.24 11.48 20.80
CA LEU A 58 -24.59 11.88 22.05
C LEU A 58 -24.10 13.33 22.00
N GLN A 59 -23.56 13.76 20.85
CA GLN A 59 -23.07 15.12 20.66
C GLN A 59 -24.21 16.16 20.69
N TRP A 60 -25.37 15.83 20.12
CA TRP A 60 -26.58 16.66 20.25
C TRP A 60 -27.10 16.71 21.68
N VAL A 61 -27.24 15.57 22.36
CA VAL A 61 -27.68 15.50 23.77
C VAL A 61 -26.76 16.32 24.67
N GLY A 62 -25.43 16.16 24.51
CA GLY A 62 -24.43 16.94 25.25
C GLY A 62 -24.50 18.45 24.97
N MET A 63 -24.75 18.84 23.71
CA MET A 63 -24.90 20.25 23.34
C MET A 63 -26.16 20.87 23.97
N VAL A 64 -27.32 20.21 23.87
CA VAL A 64 -28.56 20.70 24.49
C VAL A 64 -28.44 20.74 26.01
N HIS A 65 -27.86 19.71 26.64
CA HIS A 65 -27.61 19.68 28.08
C HIS A 65 -26.75 20.86 28.55
N ASN A 66 -25.66 21.20 27.85
CA ASN A 66 -24.79 22.30 28.24
C ASN A 66 -25.45 23.68 28.08
N PHE A 67 -26.22 23.90 27.00
CA PHE A 67 -27.01 25.13 26.87
C PHE A 67 -28.13 25.22 27.93
N TYR A 68 -28.84 24.13 28.21
CA TYR A 68 -29.88 24.10 29.23
C TYR A 68 -29.31 24.41 30.63
N LEU A 69 -28.17 23.80 30.99
CA LEU A 69 -27.46 24.09 32.24
C LEU A 69 -27.01 25.56 32.35
N PHE A 70 -26.54 26.14 31.24
CA PHE A 70 -26.06 27.52 31.19
C PHE A 70 -27.19 28.55 31.36
N PHE A 71 -28.36 28.33 30.76
CA PHE A 71 -29.49 29.25 30.84
C PHE A 71 -30.42 28.99 32.05
N HIS A 72 -30.66 27.73 32.43
CA HIS A 72 -31.65 27.32 33.45
C HIS A 72 -30.98 26.71 34.70
N LEU A 73 -29.89 27.34 35.15
CA LEU A 73 -28.98 26.84 36.18
C LEU A 73 -29.66 26.55 37.55
N GLY A 74 -30.77 27.21 37.86
CA GLY A 74 -31.59 26.94 39.05
C GLY A 74 -32.56 25.76 38.90
N GLU A 75 -33.26 25.68 37.76
CA GLU A 75 -34.33 24.70 37.52
C GLU A 75 -33.79 23.29 37.25
N PHE A 76 -32.65 23.19 36.55
CA PHE A 76 -31.99 21.91 36.26
C PHE A 76 -31.66 21.08 37.51
N SER A 77 -31.48 21.72 38.67
CA SER A 77 -31.19 21.02 39.93
C SER A 77 -32.38 20.24 40.51
N LYS A 78 -33.61 20.55 40.08
CA LYS A 78 -34.88 20.03 40.66
C LYS A 78 -35.88 19.48 39.63
N GLY A 79 -35.66 19.68 38.33
CA GLY A 79 -36.59 19.26 37.27
C GLY A 79 -36.30 17.87 36.68
N PRO A 80 -37.33 17.17 36.14
CA PRO A 80 -37.18 15.85 35.52
C PRO A 80 -36.31 15.85 34.26
N ALA A 81 -36.02 17.04 33.69
CA ALA A 81 -35.07 17.21 32.60
C ALA A 81 -33.69 16.61 32.94
N ARG A 82 -33.24 16.69 34.20
CA ARG A 82 -31.95 16.12 34.63
C ARG A 82 -31.92 14.59 34.51
N GLU A 83 -33.00 13.92 34.88
CA GLU A 83 -33.14 12.46 34.76
C GLU A 83 -33.28 12.05 33.29
N LEU A 84 -34.04 12.81 32.49
CA LEU A 84 -34.19 12.59 31.05
C LEU A 84 -32.84 12.70 30.31
N PHE A 85 -32.06 13.77 30.57
CA PHE A 85 -30.74 13.94 29.98
C PHE A 85 -29.76 12.87 30.48
N GLY A 86 -29.79 12.52 31.77
CA GLY A 86 -28.98 11.42 32.33
C GLY A 86 -29.24 10.09 31.64
N LEU A 87 -30.50 9.67 31.53
CA LEU A 87 -30.89 8.43 30.87
C LEU A 87 -30.44 8.37 29.40
N HIS A 88 -30.59 9.47 28.66
CA HIS A 88 -30.12 9.53 27.27
C HIS A 88 -28.59 9.52 27.17
N TRP A 89 -27.90 10.22 28.08
CA TRP A 89 -26.45 10.27 28.15
C TRP A 89 -25.85 8.90 28.47
N ASP A 90 -26.38 8.21 29.48
CA ASP A 90 -25.89 6.90 29.93
C ASP A 90 -26.21 5.80 28.92
N PHE A 91 -27.40 5.84 28.29
CA PHE A 91 -27.75 4.95 27.18
C PHE A 91 -26.81 5.13 25.98
N LEU A 92 -26.56 6.36 25.54
CA LEU A 92 -25.72 6.62 24.37
C LEU A 92 -24.23 6.37 24.65
N ASN A 93 -23.74 6.61 25.87
CA ASN A 93 -22.39 6.20 26.26
C ASN A 93 -22.26 4.68 26.34
N SER A 94 -23.26 3.98 26.88
CA SER A 94 -23.31 2.51 26.87
C SER A 94 -23.33 1.96 25.44
N ALA A 95 -24.15 2.51 24.55
CA ALA A 95 -24.19 2.13 23.14
C ALA A 95 -22.84 2.40 22.44
N ASN A 96 -22.19 3.54 22.70
CA ASN A 96 -20.86 3.84 22.17
C ASN A 96 -19.79 2.86 22.68
N PHE A 97 -19.86 2.45 23.96
CA PHE A 97 -18.98 1.44 24.53
C PHE A 97 -19.21 0.05 23.92
N TRP A 98 -20.47 -0.38 23.78
CA TRP A 98 -20.83 -1.67 23.21
C TRP A 98 -20.50 -1.75 21.71
N PHE A 99 -20.87 -0.75 20.90
CA PHE A 99 -20.48 -0.72 19.48
C PHE A 99 -18.96 -0.61 19.30
N GLY A 100 -18.27 0.15 20.15
CA GLY A 100 -16.81 0.21 20.17
C GLY A 100 -16.18 -1.14 20.51
N THR A 101 -16.75 -1.86 21.49
CA THR A 101 -16.34 -3.21 21.88
C THR A 101 -16.60 -4.21 20.77
N TRP A 102 -17.79 -4.25 20.18
CA TRP A 102 -18.12 -5.12 19.05
C TRP A 102 -17.27 -4.86 17.81
N LEU A 103 -17.00 -3.58 17.48
CA LEU A 103 -16.09 -3.23 16.39
C LEU A 103 -14.66 -3.70 16.69
N SER A 104 -14.20 -3.53 17.94
CA SER A 104 -12.89 -4.03 18.40
C SER A 104 -12.81 -5.55 18.43
N VAL A 105 -13.90 -6.25 18.75
CA VAL A 105 -14.00 -7.72 18.68
C VAL A 105 -14.01 -8.20 17.23
N LEU A 106 -14.69 -7.51 16.29
CA LEU A 106 -14.59 -7.85 14.86
C LEU A 106 -13.18 -7.62 14.31
N PHE A 107 -12.51 -6.53 14.69
CA PHE A 107 -11.11 -6.33 14.31
C PHE A 107 -10.19 -7.34 15.00
N CYS A 108 -10.42 -7.68 16.27
CA CYS A 108 -9.67 -8.70 16.99
C CYS A 108 -9.84 -10.08 16.33
N MET A 109 -11.07 -10.50 15.99
CA MET A 109 -11.35 -11.75 15.28
C MET A 109 -10.71 -11.78 13.89
N LYS A 110 -10.73 -10.65 13.15
CA LYS A 110 -9.97 -10.52 11.89
C LYS A 110 -8.46 -10.69 12.14
N ILE A 111 -7.90 -9.99 13.12
CA ILE A 111 -6.45 -10.00 13.43
C ILE A 111 -5.99 -11.35 14.00
N ALA A 112 -6.81 -12.04 14.79
CA ALA A 112 -6.52 -13.35 15.38
C ALA A 112 -6.59 -14.47 14.33
N ASN A 113 -7.59 -14.44 13.44
CA ASN A 113 -7.60 -15.31 12.27
C ASN A 113 -6.39 -15.01 11.35
N LEU A 114 -5.95 -13.76 11.24
CA LEU A 114 -4.75 -13.36 10.50
C LEU A 114 -3.41 -13.77 11.15
N THR A 115 -3.37 -14.19 12.43
CA THR A 115 -2.13 -14.62 13.09
C THR A 115 -1.97 -16.13 13.27
N HIS A 116 -3.02 -16.95 13.11
CA HIS A 116 -2.94 -18.38 13.47
C HIS A 116 -3.88 -19.35 12.72
N PRO A 117 -4.09 -19.20 11.39
CA PRO A 117 -3.52 -20.22 10.50
C PRO A 117 -3.10 -19.73 9.09
N THR A 118 -3.35 -18.46 8.77
CA THR A 118 -3.28 -17.91 7.40
C THR A 118 -1.96 -18.15 6.67
N PHE A 119 -0.80 -18.06 7.33
CA PHE A 119 0.47 -18.27 6.63
C PHE A 119 0.67 -19.73 6.18
N LEU A 120 0.27 -20.72 6.99
CA LEU A 120 0.29 -22.12 6.56
C LEU A 120 -0.70 -22.40 5.42
N TRP A 121 -1.74 -21.59 5.28
CA TRP A 121 -2.70 -21.66 4.17
C TRP A 121 -2.20 -20.93 2.90
N LEU A 122 -1.47 -19.82 3.04
CA LEU A 122 -0.68 -19.20 1.97
C LEU A 122 0.32 -20.20 1.36
N LYS A 123 1.02 -20.95 2.22
CA LYS A 123 2.08 -21.89 1.85
C LYS A 123 1.65 -22.94 0.82
N TRP A 124 0.40 -23.44 0.89
CA TRP A 124 -0.12 -24.39 -0.10
C TRP A 124 -0.58 -23.74 -1.42
N ARG A 125 -0.79 -22.42 -1.45
CA ARG A 125 -1.24 -21.68 -2.64
C ARG A 125 -0.09 -21.16 -3.50
N PHE A 126 1.03 -20.76 -2.87
CA PHE A 126 2.10 -20.04 -3.57
C PHE A 126 2.63 -20.73 -4.83
N PRO A 127 2.94 -22.05 -4.86
CA PRO A 127 3.46 -22.69 -6.07
C PRO A 127 2.51 -22.56 -7.28
N GLY A 128 1.24 -22.91 -7.11
CA GLY A 128 0.24 -22.78 -8.18
C GLY A 128 -0.01 -21.33 -8.59
N LEU A 129 0.01 -20.40 -7.62
CA LEU A 129 -0.18 -18.98 -7.88
C LEU A 129 1.02 -18.35 -8.62
N PHE A 130 2.26 -18.75 -8.34
CA PHE A 130 3.44 -18.30 -9.06
C PHE A 130 3.53 -18.90 -10.47
N GLU A 131 3.14 -20.16 -10.68
CA GLU A 131 3.00 -20.68 -12.05
C GLU A 131 1.91 -19.94 -12.83
N PHE A 132 0.74 -19.69 -12.22
CA PHE A 132 -0.33 -18.94 -12.87
C PHE A 132 0.06 -17.46 -13.14
N ARG A 133 0.86 -16.84 -12.25
CA ARG A 133 1.49 -15.52 -12.46
C ARG A 133 2.38 -15.50 -13.70
N LYS A 134 3.11 -16.57 -14.02
CA LYS A 134 3.91 -16.66 -15.27
C LYS A 134 3.04 -16.75 -16.51
N ILE A 135 1.86 -17.38 -16.41
CA ILE A 135 0.86 -17.41 -17.49
C ILE A 135 0.25 -16.02 -17.69
N ILE A 136 -0.18 -15.35 -16.61
CA ILE A 136 -0.72 -13.96 -16.64
C ILE A 136 0.37 -12.89 -16.91
N GLY A 137 1.66 -13.23 -16.79
CA GLY A 137 2.75 -12.36 -17.22
C GLY A 137 2.89 -12.26 -18.76
N ASN A 138 2.52 -13.33 -19.46
CA ASN A 138 2.67 -13.44 -20.90
C ASN A 138 1.31 -13.27 -21.61
N ARG A 139 1.16 -12.18 -22.35
CA ARG A 139 -0.08 -11.85 -23.08
C ARG A 139 -0.51 -12.94 -24.06
N GLU A 140 0.43 -13.57 -24.77
CA GLU A 140 0.11 -14.60 -25.77
C GLU A 140 -0.55 -15.83 -25.15
N ARG A 141 -0.19 -16.15 -23.91
CA ARG A 141 -0.85 -17.16 -23.08
C ARG A 141 -2.14 -16.63 -22.44
N CYS A 142 -2.08 -15.44 -21.83
CA CYS A 142 -3.18 -14.87 -21.05
C CYS A 142 -4.43 -14.53 -21.90
N GLN A 143 -4.25 -14.02 -23.13
CA GLN A 143 -5.34 -13.69 -24.06
C GLN A 143 -6.27 -14.87 -24.39
N ASN A 144 -5.80 -16.10 -24.20
CA ASN A 144 -6.54 -17.34 -24.50
C ASN A 144 -7.20 -17.96 -23.24
N LEU A 145 -7.07 -17.32 -22.06
CA LEU A 145 -7.69 -17.78 -20.81
C LEU A 145 -9.14 -17.30 -20.64
N VAL A 146 -9.62 -16.41 -21.51
CA VAL A 146 -10.99 -15.91 -21.47
C VAL A 146 -11.53 -15.91 -22.90
N SER A 147 -12.64 -16.60 -23.12
CA SER A 147 -13.23 -16.70 -24.46
C SER A 147 -13.92 -15.40 -24.87
N SER A 148 -13.96 -15.10 -26.17
CA SER A 148 -14.61 -13.90 -26.70
C SER A 148 -16.14 -13.89 -26.54
N ASP A 149 -16.73 -15.06 -26.28
CA ASP A 149 -18.16 -15.26 -25.98
C ASP A 149 -18.47 -15.34 -24.47
N TYR A 150 -17.50 -15.05 -23.58
CA TYR A 150 -17.66 -15.26 -22.14
C TYR A 150 -18.95 -14.60 -21.59
N PRO A 151 -19.74 -15.33 -20.75
CA PRO A 151 -21.06 -14.86 -20.33
C PRO A 151 -20.95 -13.76 -19.27
N VAL A 152 -21.58 -12.62 -19.58
CA VAL A 152 -21.82 -11.52 -18.64
C VAL A 152 -23.31 -11.23 -18.64
N PHE A 153 -23.93 -11.25 -17.46
CA PHE A 153 -25.36 -11.08 -17.27
C PHE A 153 -25.63 -9.67 -16.74
N ILE A 154 -26.50 -8.91 -17.43
CA ILE A 154 -26.92 -7.58 -16.97
C ILE A 154 -28.16 -7.75 -16.08
N ASP A 155 -28.01 -7.45 -14.79
CA ASP A 155 -29.07 -7.52 -13.77
C ASP A 155 -29.99 -6.29 -13.84
N LYS A 156 -29.45 -5.13 -14.23
CA LYS A 156 -30.17 -3.84 -14.25
C LYS A 156 -29.56 -2.87 -15.25
N ILE A 157 -30.42 -2.01 -15.82
CA ILE A 157 -30.04 -0.89 -16.66
C ILE A 157 -30.60 0.40 -16.05
N GLU A 158 -29.78 1.44 -15.92
CA GLU A 158 -30.22 2.81 -15.65
C GLU A 158 -29.76 3.73 -16.79
N GLU A 159 -30.69 4.44 -17.44
CA GLU A 159 -30.36 5.42 -18.48
C GLU A 159 -30.32 6.83 -17.87
N GLN A 160 -29.28 7.60 -18.22
CA GLN A 160 -29.07 8.98 -17.79
C GLN A 160 -28.86 9.86 -19.03
N SER A 161 -28.79 11.19 -18.84
CA SER A 161 -28.71 12.15 -19.94
C SER A 161 -27.44 12.06 -20.81
N ASP A 162 -26.37 11.51 -20.24
CA ASP A 162 -25.01 11.49 -20.82
C ASP A 162 -24.34 10.11 -20.73
N CYS A 163 -24.95 9.13 -20.05
CA CYS A 163 -24.40 7.79 -19.86
C CYS A 163 -25.49 6.73 -19.59
N LYS A 164 -25.09 5.46 -19.74
CA LYS A 164 -25.92 4.29 -19.44
C LYS A 164 -25.19 3.44 -18.41
N ILE A 165 -25.80 3.25 -17.23
CA ILE A 165 -25.27 2.38 -16.18
C ILE A 165 -25.84 0.98 -16.38
N LEU A 166 -24.97 -0.01 -16.24
CA LEU A 166 -25.26 -1.43 -16.41
C LEU A 166 -24.76 -2.14 -15.15
N ASP A 167 -25.67 -2.47 -14.23
CA ASP A 167 -25.32 -3.39 -13.14
C ASP A 167 -25.43 -4.82 -13.66
N GLY A 168 -24.43 -5.64 -13.39
CA GLY A 168 -24.39 -7.02 -13.87
C GLY A 168 -23.46 -7.90 -13.05
N HIS A 169 -23.38 -9.17 -13.44
CA HIS A 169 -22.50 -10.15 -12.83
C HIS A 169 -22.06 -11.21 -13.83
N PHE A 170 -20.97 -11.88 -13.48
CA PHE A 170 -20.44 -13.03 -14.19
C PHE A 170 -19.66 -13.92 -13.20
N VAL A 171 -19.34 -15.15 -13.58
CA VAL A 171 -18.39 -15.97 -12.81
C VAL A 171 -16.99 -15.48 -13.13
N SER A 172 -16.18 -15.15 -12.13
CA SER A 172 -14.79 -14.73 -12.36
C SER A 172 -14.01 -15.87 -13.03
N PRO A 173 -13.32 -15.65 -14.19
CA PRO A 173 -12.65 -16.74 -14.88
C PRO A 173 -11.51 -17.38 -14.06
N MET A 174 -10.95 -16.64 -13.09
CA MET A 174 -9.97 -17.14 -12.12
C MET A 174 -10.48 -18.38 -11.37
N ALA A 175 -11.78 -18.46 -11.07
CA ALA A 175 -12.38 -19.59 -10.36
C ALA A 175 -12.28 -20.93 -11.11
N HIS A 176 -12.12 -20.90 -12.44
CA HIS A 176 -11.94 -22.11 -13.26
C HIS A 176 -10.48 -22.58 -13.30
N TYR A 177 -9.51 -21.66 -13.29
CA TYR A 177 -8.09 -21.99 -13.44
C TYR A 177 -7.38 -22.30 -12.12
N VAL A 178 -7.80 -21.66 -11.04
CA VAL A 178 -7.23 -21.90 -9.71
C VAL A 178 -8.40 -22.05 -8.72
N PRO A 179 -9.02 -23.24 -8.64
CA PRO A 179 -10.12 -23.48 -7.71
C PRO A 179 -9.67 -23.33 -6.25
N ASP A 180 -10.64 -23.05 -5.36
CA ASP A 180 -10.50 -22.74 -3.93
C ASP A 180 -9.64 -21.50 -3.57
N ILE A 181 -8.63 -21.14 -4.38
CA ILE A 181 -8.61 -19.85 -5.10
C ILE A 181 -9.24 -18.64 -4.39
N MET A 182 -10.40 -18.24 -4.89
CA MET A 182 -11.10 -17.03 -4.49
C MET A 182 -11.94 -17.25 -3.23
N PRO A 183 -12.15 -16.21 -2.39
CA PRO A 183 -13.22 -16.23 -1.40
C PRO A 183 -14.54 -16.56 -2.10
N VAL A 184 -15.36 -17.44 -1.50
CA VAL A 184 -16.62 -17.91 -2.12
C VAL A 184 -17.56 -16.75 -2.46
N GLU A 185 -17.53 -15.66 -1.68
CA GLU A 185 -18.33 -14.47 -1.91
C GLU A 185 -17.87 -13.63 -3.14
N SER A 186 -16.68 -13.91 -3.66
CA SER A 186 -16.07 -13.23 -4.81
C SER A 186 -16.11 -14.07 -6.11
N ILE A 187 -16.48 -15.36 -6.06
CA ILE A 187 -16.52 -16.24 -7.25
C ILE A 187 -17.50 -15.69 -8.31
N ILE A 188 -18.63 -15.13 -7.87
CA ILE A 188 -19.48 -14.30 -8.71
C ILE A 188 -18.96 -12.87 -8.61
N ALA A 189 -18.43 -12.35 -9.71
CA ALA A 189 -17.85 -11.01 -9.83
C ALA A 189 -18.93 -9.94 -9.69
N ARG A 190 -19.27 -9.60 -8.44
CA ARG A 190 -20.18 -8.51 -8.03
C ARG A 190 -19.48 -7.43 -7.22
N ARG A 191 -18.51 -7.81 -6.37
CA ARG A 191 -17.58 -6.93 -5.63
C ARG A 191 -16.32 -7.72 -5.27
N SER A 192 -15.19 -7.04 -5.10
CA SER A 192 -14.01 -7.61 -4.45
C SER A 192 -14.07 -7.43 -2.92
N SER A 193 -13.49 -8.37 -2.18
CA SER A 193 -13.32 -8.26 -0.73
C SER A 193 -12.00 -8.90 -0.31
N LEU A 194 -11.02 -8.07 0.03
CA LEU A 194 -9.70 -8.50 0.52
C LEU A 194 -9.80 -8.83 2.02
N LYS A 195 -9.47 -10.07 2.39
CA LYS A 195 -9.43 -10.54 3.78
C LYS A 195 -7.98 -10.70 4.27
N ASN A 196 -7.05 -11.08 3.38
CA ASN A 196 -5.64 -11.34 3.65
C ASN A 196 -4.70 -10.65 2.63
N VAL A 197 -3.39 -10.65 2.90
CA VAL A 197 -2.37 -10.15 1.95
C VAL A 197 -2.25 -11.02 0.69
N SER A 198 -2.47 -12.34 0.79
CA SER A 198 -2.58 -13.24 -0.38
C SER A 198 -3.64 -12.81 -1.37
N ASP A 199 -4.71 -12.21 -0.86
CA ASP A 199 -5.88 -11.86 -1.65
C ASP A 199 -5.55 -10.68 -2.57
N LEU A 200 -4.49 -9.91 -2.29
CA LEU A 200 -3.95 -8.88 -3.20
C LEU A 200 -3.46 -9.52 -4.51
N PHE A 201 -2.77 -10.67 -4.42
CA PHE A 201 -2.25 -11.40 -5.56
C PHE A 201 -3.37 -12.13 -6.32
N VAL A 202 -4.30 -12.75 -5.59
CA VAL A 202 -5.50 -13.37 -6.17
C VAL A 202 -6.36 -12.31 -6.88
N MET A 203 -6.58 -11.14 -6.27
CA MET A 203 -7.28 -10.01 -6.88
C MET A 203 -6.55 -9.49 -8.11
N GLY A 204 -5.22 -9.41 -8.11
CA GLY A 204 -4.44 -9.01 -9.28
C GLY A 204 -4.69 -9.93 -10.48
N GLY A 205 -4.57 -11.24 -10.29
CA GLY A 205 -4.86 -12.21 -11.35
C GLY A 205 -6.32 -12.27 -11.75
N ALA A 206 -7.24 -12.22 -10.78
CA ALA A 206 -8.69 -12.23 -11.03
C ALA A 206 -9.11 -11.00 -11.83
N LEU A 207 -8.65 -9.81 -11.46
CA LEU A 207 -8.96 -8.56 -12.15
C LEU A 207 -8.46 -8.55 -13.59
N VAL A 208 -7.30 -9.15 -13.92
CA VAL A 208 -6.85 -9.26 -15.31
C VAL A 208 -7.83 -10.09 -16.14
N LEU A 209 -8.27 -11.25 -15.63
CA LEU A 209 -9.20 -12.13 -16.33
C LEU A 209 -10.63 -11.57 -16.37
N GLU A 210 -11.09 -10.95 -15.28
CA GLU A 210 -12.38 -10.23 -15.21
C GLU A 210 -12.41 -9.04 -16.17
N SER A 211 -11.29 -8.32 -16.30
CA SER A 211 -11.12 -7.24 -17.28
C SER A 211 -11.17 -7.76 -18.71
N ALA A 212 -10.54 -8.90 -19.02
CA ALA A 212 -10.63 -9.52 -20.33
C ALA A 212 -12.07 -9.96 -20.66
N ALA A 213 -12.80 -10.55 -19.69
CA ALA A 213 -14.21 -10.92 -19.86
C ALA A 213 -15.10 -9.70 -20.16
N LEU A 214 -14.92 -8.62 -19.42
CA LEU A 214 -15.65 -7.37 -19.63
C LEU A 214 -15.28 -6.68 -20.95
N LEU A 215 -14.00 -6.70 -21.36
CA LEU A 215 -13.58 -6.14 -22.63
C LEU A 215 -14.10 -6.95 -23.83
N HIS A 216 -14.08 -8.29 -23.77
CA HIS A 216 -14.71 -9.13 -24.79
C HIS A 216 -16.22 -8.93 -24.87
N TRP A 217 -16.91 -8.76 -23.73
CA TRP A 217 -18.31 -8.39 -23.71
C TRP A 217 -18.55 -7.02 -24.37
N LEU A 218 -17.77 -5.99 -23.99
CA LEU A 218 -17.88 -4.64 -24.55
C LEU A 218 -17.68 -4.62 -26.07
N GLU A 219 -16.66 -5.30 -26.60
CA GLU A 219 -16.45 -5.41 -28.05
C GLU A 219 -17.58 -6.15 -28.76
N ARG A 220 -18.12 -7.21 -28.14
CA ARG A 220 -19.20 -8.04 -28.70
C ARG A 220 -20.53 -7.29 -28.81
N GLU A 221 -20.85 -6.45 -27.83
CA GLU A 221 -22.03 -5.57 -27.86
C GLU A 221 -21.78 -4.27 -28.68
N GLY A 222 -20.61 -4.12 -29.32
CA GLY A 222 -20.30 -3.03 -30.23
C GLY A 222 -19.82 -1.72 -29.57
N TYR A 223 -19.43 -1.74 -28.29
CA TYR A 223 -18.88 -0.57 -27.62
C TYR A 223 -17.43 -0.29 -28.06
N GLY A 224 -17.15 0.96 -28.45
CA GLY A 224 -15.81 1.42 -28.77
C GLY A 224 -15.74 2.95 -29.01
N PRO A 225 -14.54 3.56 -28.98
CA PRO A 225 -13.26 2.96 -28.59
C PRO A 225 -13.22 2.60 -27.09
N LEU A 226 -12.49 1.53 -26.75
CA LEU A 226 -12.33 1.07 -25.36
C LEU A 226 -11.01 1.57 -24.77
N GLY A 227 -11.00 1.84 -23.47
CA GLY A 227 -9.82 2.34 -22.74
C GLY A 227 -9.96 2.12 -21.24
N MET A 228 -8.83 2.12 -20.52
CA MET A 228 -8.79 1.85 -19.08
C MET A 228 -8.14 2.97 -18.28
N THR A 229 -8.67 3.22 -17.09
CA THR A 229 -8.10 4.14 -16.11
C THR A 229 -8.35 3.62 -14.70
N GLY A 230 -7.52 4.08 -13.77
CA GLY A 230 -7.69 3.79 -12.36
C GLY A 230 -6.82 4.70 -11.52
N ILE A 231 -7.17 4.84 -10.24
CA ILE A 231 -6.46 5.69 -9.29
C ILE A 231 -5.79 4.81 -8.23
N SER A 232 -4.55 5.13 -7.85
CA SER A 232 -3.79 4.42 -6.82
C SER A 232 -3.66 2.93 -7.15
N MET A 233 -3.99 2.03 -6.22
CA MET A 233 -4.05 0.59 -6.49
C MET A 233 -4.86 0.25 -7.77
N GLY A 234 -5.95 0.96 -8.06
CA GLY A 234 -6.74 0.75 -9.28
C GLY A 234 -5.99 1.10 -10.58
N GLY A 235 -5.11 2.11 -10.56
CA GLY A 235 -4.30 2.49 -11.72
C GLY A 235 -3.21 1.46 -12.02
N HIS A 236 -2.66 0.84 -10.96
CA HIS A 236 -1.76 -0.29 -11.09
C HIS A 236 -2.50 -1.54 -11.62
N MET A 237 -3.71 -1.81 -11.12
CA MET A 237 -4.53 -2.94 -11.62
C MET A 237 -4.94 -2.77 -13.09
N ALA A 238 -5.33 -1.56 -13.52
CA ALA A 238 -5.54 -1.24 -14.93
C ALA A 238 -4.29 -1.46 -15.79
N SER A 239 -3.10 -1.21 -15.22
CA SER A 239 -1.82 -1.47 -15.89
C SER A 239 -1.59 -2.96 -16.16
N LEU A 240 -1.90 -3.83 -15.19
CA LEU A 240 -1.79 -5.29 -15.34
C LEU A 240 -2.80 -5.86 -16.36
N ALA A 241 -4.01 -5.29 -16.41
CA ALA A 241 -5.04 -5.68 -17.37
C ALA A 241 -4.65 -5.31 -18.81
N VAL A 242 -4.26 -4.05 -19.08
CA VAL A 242 -3.88 -3.61 -20.43
C VAL A 242 -2.59 -4.25 -20.92
N SER A 243 -1.65 -4.61 -20.05
CA SER A 243 -0.48 -5.44 -20.40
C SER A 243 -0.87 -6.76 -21.08
N ASN A 244 -2.02 -7.35 -20.68
CA ASN A 244 -2.52 -8.62 -21.18
C ASN A 244 -3.59 -8.53 -22.26
N TRP A 245 -4.06 -7.33 -22.62
CA TRP A 245 -5.04 -7.17 -23.69
C TRP A 245 -4.37 -7.24 -25.08
N PRO A 246 -4.91 -8.01 -26.05
CA PRO A 246 -4.28 -8.24 -27.37
C PRO A 246 -4.41 -7.09 -28.38
N LYS A 247 -5.05 -5.97 -28.02
CA LYS A 247 -5.28 -4.83 -28.92
C LYS A 247 -4.72 -3.53 -28.34
N PRO A 248 -4.38 -2.52 -29.18
CA PRO A 248 -4.03 -1.18 -28.71
C PRO A 248 -5.15 -0.58 -27.84
N MET A 249 -4.80 0.09 -26.74
CA MET A 249 -5.78 0.62 -25.79
C MET A 249 -5.22 1.84 -25.03
N PRO A 250 -5.96 2.97 -24.95
CA PRO A 250 -5.70 4.04 -24.00
C PRO A 250 -5.62 3.52 -22.56
N LEU A 251 -4.51 3.82 -21.89
CA LEU A 251 -4.31 3.51 -20.48
C LEU A 251 -3.90 4.77 -19.73
N ILE A 252 -4.67 5.12 -18.70
CA ILE A 252 -4.47 6.33 -17.90
C ILE A 252 -4.34 5.93 -16.41
N PRO A 253 -3.15 5.44 -15.99
CA PRO A 253 -2.89 4.99 -14.63
C PRO A 253 -2.50 6.20 -13.77
N CYS A 254 -3.41 6.60 -12.88
CA CYS A 254 -3.28 7.81 -12.07
C CYS A 254 -2.78 7.47 -10.65
N LEU A 255 -1.74 8.17 -10.19
CA LEU A 255 -1.14 8.02 -8.86
C LEU A 255 -0.71 6.58 -8.57
N SER A 256 -0.15 5.88 -9.57
CA SER A 256 0.15 4.44 -9.51
C SER A 256 1.45 4.12 -10.25
N TRP A 257 2.35 3.34 -9.65
CA TRP A 257 3.69 3.10 -10.20
C TRP A 257 3.95 1.64 -10.57
N SER A 258 5.18 1.34 -11.00
CA SER A 258 5.61 0.07 -11.58
C SER A 258 5.68 -1.13 -10.61
N THR A 259 5.44 -0.96 -9.30
CA THR A 259 5.39 -2.06 -8.31
C THR A 259 4.72 -1.61 -7.00
N ALA A 260 4.13 -2.55 -6.27
CA ALA A 260 3.66 -2.34 -4.89
C ALA A 260 4.78 -2.50 -3.83
N SER A 261 5.96 -2.99 -4.19
CA SER A 261 7.02 -3.29 -3.21
C SER A 261 7.46 -2.05 -2.42
N GLY A 262 7.66 -0.91 -3.09
CA GLY A 262 7.97 0.37 -2.43
C GLY A 262 6.87 0.82 -1.45
N VAL A 263 5.60 0.62 -1.80
CA VAL A 263 4.43 0.97 -0.99
C VAL A 263 4.44 0.27 0.37
N PHE A 264 4.70 -1.05 0.36
CA PHE A 264 4.70 -1.88 1.57
C PHE A 264 6.04 -1.96 2.30
N THR A 265 7.17 -1.62 1.68
CA THR A 265 8.51 -1.71 2.32
C THR A 265 9.05 -0.37 2.80
N THR A 266 8.76 0.75 2.11
CA THR A 266 9.32 2.08 2.45
C THR A 266 8.29 3.22 2.49
N GLY A 267 7.13 3.07 1.85
CA GLY A 267 6.04 4.05 1.87
C GLY A 267 5.30 4.09 3.21
N VAL A 268 4.30 4.98 3.33
CA VAL A 268 3.53 5.09 4.60
C VAL A 268 2.84 3.79 5.01
N LEU A 269 2.45 2.94 4.05
CA LEU A 269 1.85 1.63 4.33
C LEU A 269 2.84 0.59 4.87
N SER A 270 4.15 0.83 4.81
CA SER A 270 5.13 0.02 5.56
C SER A 270 4.89 0.04 7.07
N LYS A 271 4.17 1.05 7.60
CA LYS A 271 3.84 1.16 9.03
C LYS A 271 2.64 0.31 9.46
N SER A 272 1.86 -0.27 8.53
CA SER A 272 0.79 -1.22 8.86
C SER A 272 1.24 -2.69 8.82
N ILE A 273 2.43 -2.98 8.28
CA ILE A 273 3.01 -4.33 8.26
C ILE A 273 3.54 -4.70 9.66
N ASN A 274 3.15 -5.88 10.16
CA ASN A 274 3.66 -6.42 11.42
C ASN A 274 5.04 -7.06 11.24
N TRP A 275 6.06 -6.22 11.05
CA TRP A 275 7.45 -6.64 10.84
C TRP A 275 7.96 -7.61 11.91
N ARG A 276 7.58 -7.43 13.19
CA ARG A 276 8.01 -8.33 14.27
C ARG A 276 7.55 -9.77 14.09
N GLU A 277 6.34 -9.97 13.59
CA GLU A 277 5.81 -11.31 13.32
C GLU A 277 6.39 -11.87 12.02
N LEU A 278 6.62 -11.03 11.00
CA LEU A 278 7.33 -11.44 9.78
C LEU A 278 8.78 -11.86 10.06
N GLU A 279 9.55 -11.06 10.81
CA GLU A 279 10.89 -11.37 11.33
C GLU A 279 10.91 -12.72 12.06
N LYS A 280 9.93 -12.93 12.95
CA LYS A 280 9.78 -14.16 13.75
C LYS A 280 9.44 -15.38 12.89
N GLN A 281 8.53 -15.25 11.92
CA GLN A 281 8.15 -16.34 11.02
C GLN A 281 9.29 -16.69 10.07
N TYR A 282 9.94 -15.68 9.49
CA TYR A 282 11.13 -15.81 8.66
C TYR A 282 12.26 -16.55 9.39
N TYR A 283 12.55 -16.17 10.64
CA TYR A 283 13.55 -16.86 11.47
C TYR A 283 13.18 -18.30 11.86
N ALA A 284 11.88 -18.59 12.04
CA ALA A 284 11.42 -19.85 12.63
C ALA A 284 11.20 -20.99 11.62
N GLN A 285 11.30 -20.73 10.30
CA GLN A 285 10.96 -21.70 9.26
C GLN A 285 12.01 -21.63 8.13
N THR A 286 12.88 -22.63 8.04
CA THR A 286 13.94 -22.74 7.00
C THR A 286 13.39 -22.70 5.58
N VAL A 287 12.12 -23.08 5.41
CA VAL A 287 11.41 -23.02 4.14
C VAL A 287 11.39 -21.60 3.54
N TYR A 288 11.49 -20.52 4.31
CA TYR A 288 11.65 -19.19 3.70
C TYR A 288 13.03 -18.95 3.11
N GLU A 289 14.08 -19.54 3.67
CA GLU A 289 15.43 -19.49 3.10
C GLU A 289 15.48 -20.30 1.81
N GLU A 290 14.90 -21.51 1.81
CA GLU A 290 14.77 -22.41 0.65
C GLU A 290 13.86 -21.82 -0.45
N GLU A 291 12.67 -21.28 -0.11
CA GLU A 291 11.76 -20.63 -1.07
C GLU A 291 12.34 -19.31 -1.61
N ILE A 292 13.11 -18.55 -0.82
CA ILE A 292 13.86 -17.38 -1.33
C ILE A 292 14.93 -17.82 -2.31
N ILE A 293 15.76 -18.81 -1.96
CA ILE A 293 16.80 -19.33 -2.85
C ILE A 293 16.15 -19.82 -4.15
N HIS A 294 15.11 -20.65 -4.07
CA HIS A 294 14.43 -21.15 -5.27
C HIS A 294 13.75 -20.04 -6.08
N MET A 295 13.09 -19.04 -5.46
CA MET A 295 12.54 -17.90 -6.21
C MET A 295 13.66 -17.07 -6.88
N LEU A 296 14.79 -16.86 -6.22
CA LEU A 296 15.89 -16.04 -6.74
C LEU A 296 16.80 -16.79 -7.74
N GLU A 297 16.85 -18.12 -7.70
CA GLU A 297 17.54 -18.97 -8.69
C GLU A 297 16.64 -19.31 -9.90
N TYR A 298 15.33 -19.46 -9.68
CA TYR A 298 14.35 -19.59 -10.77
C TYR A 298 14.15 -18.25 -11.50
N CYS A 299 14.31 -17.11 -10.82
CA CYS A 299 14.48 -15.82 -11.48
C CYS A 299 15.74 -15.85 -12.37
N GLY A 300 15.52 -15.95 -13.68
CA GLY A 300 16.56 -15.89 -14.70
C GLY A 300 17.57 -14.76 -14.41
N THR A 301 18.86 -15.11 -14.46
CA THR A 301 19.95 -14.41 -13.77
C THR A 301 20.01 -12.90 -14.01
N ASP A 302 19.43 -12.11 -13.10
CA ASP A 302 20.08 -10.87 -12.66
C ASP A 302 19.51 -10.24 -11.38
N SER A 303 18.21 -10.35 -11.06
CA SER A 303 17.59 -9.54 -9.98
C SER A 303 18.28 -9.67 -8.60
N PHE A 304 18.71 -10.86 -8.19
CA PHE A 304 19.49 -11.06 -6.96
C PHE A 304 20.92 -10.53 -7.09
N LYS A 305 21.53 -10.67 -8.28
CA LYS A 305 22.87 -10.19 -8.60
C LYS A 305 22.92 -8.67 -8.56
N MET A 306 21.99 -7.98 -9.22
CA MET A 306 21.77 -6.53 -9.13
C MET A 306 21.51 -6.10 -7.68
N GLY A 307 20.77 -6.88 -6.88
CA GLY A 307 20.61 -6.63 -5.44
C GLY A 307 21.92 -6.69 -4.65
N GLN A 308 22.77 -7.69 -4.93
CA GLN A 308 24.10 -7.80 -4.33
C GLN A 308 25.09 -6.75 -4.84
N GLU A 309 25.09 -6.44 -6.13
CA GLU A 309 25.94 -5.43 -6.75
C GLU A 309 25.54 -4.03 -6.32
N PHE A 310 24.24 -3.73 -6.20
CA PHE A 310 23.76 -2.52 -5.55
C PHE A 310 24.30 -2.39 -4.11
N VAL A 311 24.43 -3.49 -3.36
CA VAL A 311 25.02 -3.50 -2.00
C VAL A 311 26.55 -3.41 -2.01
N LYS A 312 27.23 -4.01 -2.99
CA LYS A 312 28.72 -4.00 -3.12
C LYS A 312 29.24 -2.68 -3.70
N CYS A 313 28.47 -2.05 -4.59
CA CYS A 313 28.78 -0.80 -5.28
C CYS A 313 28.06 0.41 -4.66
N PHE A 314 27.29 0.23 -3.58
CA PHE A 314 26.78 1.35 -2.80
C PHE A 314 27.97 2.14 -2.24
N PRO A 315 28.13 3.45 -2.56
CA PRO A 315 29.28 4.20 -2.07
C PRO A 315 29.30 4.22 -0.54
N SER A 316 30.43 3.88 0.07
CA SER A 316 30.59 3.96 1.53
C SER A 316 30.39 5.39 2.05
N SER A 317 30.62 6.41 1.21
CA SER A 317 30.28 7.83 1.46
C SER A 317 28.78 8.14 1.51
N ALA A 318 27.90 7.21 1.11
CA ALA A 318 26.45 7.34 1.30
C ALA A 318 26.00 6.91 2.71
N HIS A 319 26.84 6.19 3.46
CA HIS A 319 26.56 5.85 4.86
C HIS A 319 26.46 7.12 5.74
N ASP A 320 27.31 8.11 5.46
CA ASP A 320 27.30 9.44 6.10
C ASP A 320 26.09 10.32 5.72
N LYS A 321 25.30 9.90 4.72
CA LYS A 321 23.99 10.52 4.45
C LYS A 321 22.85 9.80 5.17
N LEU A 322 23.01 8.52 5.50
CA LEU A 322 22.00 7.76 6.25
C LEU A 322 22.00 8.12 7.75
N THR A 323 23.14 8.53 8.32
CA THR A 323 23.23 9.05 9.69
C THR A 323 22.36 10.28 9.95
N ASN A 324 22.00 11.06 8.92
CA ASN A 324 21.09 12.20 9.04
C ASN A 324 19.61 11.80 9.25
N LEU A 325 19.20 10.57 8.90
CA LEU A 325 17.86 10.07 9.28
C LEU A 325 17.71 9.88 10.80
N ASN A 326 18.82 9.79 11.54
CA ASN A 326 18.82 9.69 12.99
C ASN A 326 18.48 11.03 13.70
N LEU A 327 18.36 12.13 12.93
CA LEU A 327 17.94 13.43 13.47
C LEU A 327 16.45 13.43 13.88
N VAL A 328 15.58 12.71 13.15
CA VAL A 328 14.14 12.58 13.46
C VAL A 328 13.93 11.88 14.80
N SER A 329 14.79 10.91 15.14
CA SER A 329 14.78 10.23 16.45
C SER A 329 15.12 11.16 17.62
N ARG A 330 15.74 12.33 17.38
CA ARG A 330 16.11 13.30 18.43
C ARG A 330 15.06 14.38 18.68
N THR A 331 14.02 14.47 17.85
CA THR A 331 12.91 15.43 18.04
C THR A 331 11.85 14.92 19.05
N LEU A 332 11.99 13.68 19.54
CA LEU A 332 11.02 13.01 20.40
C LEU A 332 11.59 12.56 21.77
N ASN A 333 12.46 13.37 22.37
CA ASN A 333 12.78 13.22 23.78
C ASN A 333 11.78 14.01 24.63
N LEU A 334 10.94 13.29 25.37
CA LEU A 334 10.31 13.83 26.58
C LEU A 334 11.39 14.05 27.63
N ASP A 335 11.31 15.16 28.34
CA ASP A 335 12.34 15.61 29.27
C ASP A 335 12.28 14.84 30.60
N MET A 336 13.44 14.45 31.12
CA MET A 336 13.64 14.10 32.51
C MET A 336 15.10 14.35 32.88
N THR A 337 15.30 15.23 33.85
CA THR A 337 16.59 15.75 34.30
C THR A 337 17.52 14.68 34.87
N ASP A 338 18.82 14.81 34.58
CA ASP A 338 19.76 15.23 35.63
C ASP A 338 21.02 15.94 35.09
N GLN A 339 21.67 16.74 35.93
CA GLN A 339 22.84 17.56 35.58
C GLN A 339 24.16 16.85 35.86
N ILE A 340 25.21 17.16 35.07
CA ILE A 340 26.61 17.40 35.50
C ILE A 340 27.42 18.01 34.33
N VAL A 341 28.56 18.63 34.64
CA VAL A 341 29.21 19.71 33.84
C VAL A 341 30.51 19.29 33.13
N SER A 342 30.95 20.11 32.15
CA SER A 342 32.29 20.18 31.49
C SER A 342 32.59 19.28 30.29
N SER A 343 33.42 19.66 29.27
CA SER A 343 33.82 21.00 28.74
C SER A 343 34.80 20.89 27.55
N LYS A 344 34.61 21.67 26.44
CA LYS A 344 35.66 22.14 25.47
C LYS A 344 36.51 21.05 24.75
N HIS A 345 37.36 21.22 23.72
CA HIS A 345 37.81 22.20 22.69
C HIS A 345 38.49 21.33 21.57
N ASN A 346 38.80 21.69 20.30
CA ASN A 346 38.61 22.87 19.44
C ASN A 346 38.56 22.42 17.92
N GLU A 347 38.75 23.36 16.99
CA GLU A 347 38.80 23.22 15.51
C GLU A 347 40.17 22.76 14.94
N CYS A 348 40.24 22.32 13.67
CA CYS A 348 41.10 22.95 12.64
C CYS A 348 40.78 22.52 11.18
N HIS A 349 41.22 23.36 10.23
CA HIS A 349 41.19 23.21 8.76
C HIS A 349 42.30 22.24 8.21
N LYS A 350 42.56 22.01 6.89
CA LYS A 350 42.19 22.65 5.59
C LYS A 350 42.49 21.69 4.40
N SER A 351 41.86 21.94 3.23
CA SER A 351 42.36 21.90 1.82
C SER A 351 43.55 20.97 1.41
N SER A 352 43.64 20.34 0.21
CA SER A 352 43.28 20.85 -1.14
C SER A 352 43.21 19.78 -2.27
N LYS A 353 42.28 19.99 -3.23
CA LYS A 353 42.43 20.00 -4.71
C LYS A 353 43.16 18.89 -5.54
N THR A 354 42.42 18.35 -6.54
CA THR A 354 42.76 18.18 -8.01
C THR A 354 43.84 17.17 -8.49
N SER A 355 43.79 16.54 -9.69
CA SER A 355 42.76 16.41 -10.78
C SER A 355 43.23 15.51 -11.98
N PHE A 356 42.31 15.18 -12.91
CA PHE A 356 42.48 14.50 -14.24
C PHE A 356 42.94 13.01 -14.18
N SER A 357 42.33 12.02 -14.85
CA SER A 357 41.99 11.73 -16.28
C SER A 357 43.16 11.15 -17.10
N ALA A 358 43.00 10.22 -18.06
CA ALA A 358 41.78 9.65 -18.68
C ALA A 358 42.02 8.22 -19.25
N THR A 359 40.97 7.66 -19.89
CA THR A 359 40.91 6.63 -20.97
C THR A 359 42.22 6.09 -21.59
N SER A 360 42.34 4.82 -22.00
CA SER A 360 41.36 4.14 -22.88
C SER A 360 41.37 2.58 -22.89
N GLU A 361 40.38 2.05 -23.64
CA GLU A 361 40.19 0.75 -24.34
C GLU A 361 41.24 -0.39 -24.28
N GLY A 362 40.80 -1.66 -24.44
CA GLY A 362 41.72 -2.77 -24.78
C GLY A 362 41.21 -4.23 -24.66
N LEU A 363 40.34 -4.65 -25.59
CA LEU A 363 39.89 -6.02 -25.92
C LEU A 363 40.60 -7.30 -25.34
N LEU A 364 39.72 -8.26 -24.95
CA LEU A 364 39.73 -9.72 -25.27
C LEU A 364 40.58 -10.79 -24.52
N LEU A 365 39.85 -11.90 -24.24
CA LEU A 365 40.23 -13.33 -24.30
C LEU A 365 41.16 -13.97 -23.25
N LYS A 366 40.58 -14.95 -22.54
CA LYS A 366 41.14 -16.29 -22.18
C LYS A 366 42.30 -16.36 -21.17
N ASP A 367 42.51 -17.47 -20.46
CA ASP A 367 41.64 -18.62 -20.14
C ASP A 367 42.05 -19.15 -18.73
N THR A 368 41.31 -20.13 -18.21
CA THR A 368 41.60 -20.94 -16.98
C THR A 368 43.09 -21.03 -16.54
N SER A 369 43.46 -20.89 -15.26
CA SER A 369 43.30 -21.98 -14.26
C SER A 369 43.99 -21.72 -12.90
N LYS A 370 43.54 -22.45 -11.87
CA LYS A 370 44.25 -22.96 -10.66
C LYS A 370 45.33 -22.09 -9.96
N MET A 371 44.91 -21.44 -8.86
CA MET A 371 45.29 -21.80 -7.47
C MET A 371 46.72 -22.34 -7.22
N GLU A 372 47.58 -21.55 -6.54
CA GLU A 372 48.09 -21.88 -5.20
C GLU A 372 48.85 -20.74 -4.47
N CYS A 373 48.83 -20.82 -3.13
CA CYS A 373 49.71 -20.26 -2.09
C CYS A 373 50.60 -19.02 -2.35
N PHE A 374 50.49 -18.00 -1.47
CA PHE A 374 51.66 -17.49 -0.75
C PHE A 374 51.28 -17.01 0.66
N ASN A 375 51.96 -17.53 1.69
CA ASN A 375 51.58 -17.32 3.09
C ASN A 375 52.85 -17.18 3.97
N GLN A 376 53.36 -15.95 4.13
CA GLN A 376 54.52 -15.55 4.96
C GLN A 376 54.70 -14.02 4.85
N THR A 377 55.10 -13.23 5.86
CA THR A 377 55.37 -13.46 7.29
C THR A 377 55.17 -12.13 8.04
N LEU A 378 54.73 -12.15 9.31
CA LEU A 378 55.39 -11.48 10.46
C LEU A 378 54.52 -11.44 11.72
N SER A 379 55.08 -11.99 12.81
CA SER A 379 54.74 -11.68 14.19
C SER A 379 55.56 -10.44 14.64
N THR A 380 55.39 -9.80 15.80
CA THR A 380 54.67 -10.12 17.05
C THR A 380 53.97 -8.88 17.62
N ASN A 381 52.97 -9.06 18.49
CA ASN A 381 53.08 -8.62 19.90
C ASN A 381 51.82 -9.01 20.72
N LYS A 382 52.05 -9.51 21.95
CA LYS A 382 51.01 -9.67 22.98
C LYS A 382 51.12 -8.52 23.97
N SER A 383 50.00 -7.93 24.36
CA SER A 383 49.92 -7.12 25.58
C SER A 383 48.56 -7.25 26.25
N SER A 384 48.57 -7.22 27.58
CA SER A 384 47.47 -6.91 28.49
C SER A 384 46.06 -7.44 28.16
N TYR A 385 45.65 -8.49 28.87
CA TYR A 385 44.22 -8.75 29.11
C TYR A 385 43.57 -7.52 29.76
N THR A 386 42.49 -7.02 29.18
CA THR A 386 41.46 -6.25 29.90
C THR A 386 40.16 -7.05 29.87
N SER A 387 39.50 -7.19 31.02
CA SER A 387 38.32 -8.04 31.19
C SER A 387 37.05 -7.39 30.65
N SER A 388 36.92 -7.33 29.31
CA SER A 388 35.69 -6.89 28.65
C SER A 388 34.53 -7.86 28.94
N ASN A 389 33.51 -7.36 29.63
CA ASN A 389 32.41 -8.16 30.16
C ASN A 389 31.69 -8.96 29.02
N PRO A 390 31.63 -10.32 29.07
CA PRO A 390 31.08 -11.14 27.98
C PRO A 390 29.63 -10.82 27.60
N GLN A 391 28.87 -10.16 28.46
CA GLN A 391 27.52 -9.68 28.16
C GLN A 391 27.47 -8.64 27.01
N SER A 392 28.51 -7.81 26.83
CA SER A 392 28.50 -6.78 25.77
C SER A 392 28.59 -7.39 24.37
N TYR A 393 29.49 -8.36 24.16
CA TYR A 393 29.60 -9.13 22.92
C TYR A 393 28.31 -9.91 22.62
N HIS A 394 27.65 -10.44 23.64
CA HIS A 394 26.36 -11.13 23.48
C HIS A 394 25.19 -10.19 23.16
N LEU A 395 25.23 -8.93 23.59
CA LEU A 395 24.24 -7.91 23.23
C LEU A 395 24.50 -7.37 21.81
N LEU A 396 25.74 -7.03 21.48
CA LEU A 396 26.14 -6.56 20.14
C LEU A 396 25.85 -7.60 19.06
N SER A 397 26.16 -8.88 19.30
CA SER A 397 25.81 -9.97 18.37
C SER A 397 24.30 -10.19 18.24
N LYS A 398 23.52 -10.08 19.34
CA LYS A 398 22.04 -10.14 19.28
C LYS A 398 21.45 -8.95 18.52
N GLU A 399 21.99 -7.75 18.68
CA GLU A 399 21.52 -6.55 17.96
C GLU A 399 21.89 -6.61 16.48
N GLN A 400 23.12 -7.00 16.14
CA GLN A 400 23.54 -7.18 14.75
C GLN A 400 22.72 -8.30 14.07
N ARG A 401 22.49 -9.43 14.74
CA ARG A 401 21.64 -10.51 14.22
C ARG A 401 20.19 -10.05 13.98
N ARG A 402 19.65 -9.19 14.85
CA ARG A 402 18.33 -8.58 14.67
C ARG A 402 18.29 -7.62 13.47
N LYS A 403 19.32 -6.78 13.29
CA LYS A 403 19.45 -5.88 12.13
C LYS A 403 19.58 -6.64 10.81
N ASN A 404 20.31 -7.76 10.81
CA ASN A 404 20.39 -8.66 9.65
C ASN A 404 19.01 -9.26 9.34
N LEU A 405 18.33 -9.85 10.32
CA LEU A 405 16.99 -10.44 10.17
C LEU A 405 15.94 -9.42 9.67
N GLN A 406 16.02 -8.17 10.14
CA GLN A 406 15.18 -7.07 9.67
C GLN A 406 15.46 -6.69 8.22
N LYS A 407 16.74 -6.70 7.80
CA LYS A 407 17.12 -6.49 6.40
C LYS A 407 16.67 -7.66 5.51
N GLU A 408 16.81 -8.89 5.96
CA GLU A 408 16.45 -10.11 5.21
C GLU A 408 14.94 -10.22 5.02
N SER A 409 14.15 -10.07 6.09
CA SER A 409 12.68 -10.07 6.03
C SER A 409 12.11 -8.89 5.20
N LEU A 410 12.78 -7.73 5.19
CA LEU A 410 12.46 -6.61 4.30
C LEU A 410 12.75 -6.94 2.82
N LEU A 411 13.88 -7.61 2.54
CA LEU A 411 14.25 -8.05 1.19
C LEU A 411 13.32 -9.17 0.67
N PHE A 412 12.91 -10.09 1.53
CA PHE A 412 11.87 -11.08 1.24
C PHE A 412 10.56 -10.42 0.83
N MET A 413 10.04 -9.51 1.67
CA MET A 413 8.81 -8.77 1.38
C MET A 413 8.92 -7.93 0.10
N LYS A 414 10.10 -7.35 -0.18
CA LYS A 414 10.36 -6.68 -1.46
C LYS A 414 10.29 -7.66 -2.62
N GLY A 415 10.99 -8.79 -2.55
CA GLY A 415 11.06 -9.80 -3.61
C GLY A 415 9.70 -10.40 -3.96
N VAL A 416 8.91 -10.80 -2.95
CA VAL A 416 7.55 -11.33 -3.17
C VAL A 416 6.62 -10.29 -3.78
N MET A 417 6.72 -9.01 -3.34
CA MET A 417 5.91 -7.95 -3.93
C MET A 417 6.35 -7.57 -5.34
N ASP A 418 7.66 -7.53 -5.63
CA ASP A 418 8.14 -7.28 -6.99
C ASP A 418 7.80 -8.46 -7.93
N GLU A 419 7.96 -9.72 -7.51
CA GLU A 419 7.60 -10.87 -8.37
C GLU A 419 6.10 -10.92 -8.68
N CYS A 420 5.22 -10.59 -7.73
CA CYS A 420 3.78 -10.58 -7.98
C CYS A 420 3.28 -9.30 -8.69
N THR A 421 3.92 -8.14 -8.48
CA THR A 421 3.34 -6.83 -8.88
C THR A 421 4.25 -5.96 -9.76
N HIS A 422 5.53 -6.29 -9.95
CA HIS A 422 6.38 -5.44 -10.78
C HIS A 422 5.96 -5.55 -12.26
N VAL A 423 5.53 -4.42 -12.85
CA VAL A 423 4.86 -4.39 -14.16
C VAL A 423 5.79 -4.84 -15.29
N ALA A 424 7.12 -4.76 -15.11
CA ALA A 424 8.08 -5.30 -16.08
C ALA A 424 8.13 -6.84 -16.15
N ASN A 425 7.52 -7.55 -15.20
CA ASN A 425 7.37 -9.01 -15.26
C ASN A 425 6.14 -9.39 -16.12
N PHE A 426 5.39 -8.40 -16.60
CA PHE A 426 4.25 -8.54 -17.50
C PHE A 426 4.60 -8.01 -18.90
N SER A 427 3.84 -8.46 -19.90
CA SER A 427 4.05 -8.07 -21.29
C SER A 427 3.86 -6.56 -21.49
N VAL A 428 4.75 -5.91 -22.25
CA VAL A 428 4.60 -4.51 -22.64
C VAL A 428 3.31 -4.35 -23.45
N PRO A 429 2.38 -3.42 -23.09
CA PRO A 429 1.15 -3.16 -23.83
C PRO A 429 1.37 -3.00 -25.34
N VAL A 430 0.37 -3.34 -26.15
CA VAL A 430 0.48 -3.40 -27.62
C VAL A 430 0.92 -2.08 -28.24
N ASP A 431 0.51 -0.94 -27.65
CA ASP A 431 0.99 0.39 -28.04
C ASP A 431 1.21 1.30 -26.82
N PRO A 432 2.46 1.44 -26.33
CA PRO A 432 2.78 2.34 -25.22
C PRO A 432 2.51 3.83 -25.48
N SER A 433 2.39 4.28 -26.74
CA SER A 433 2.19 5.71 -27.04
C SER A 433 0.79 6.24 -26.66
N LEU A 434 -0.17 5.33 -26.46
CA LEU A 434 -1.51 5.59 -25.93
C LEU A 434 -1.54 5.74 -24.39
N ILE A 435 -0.43 5.50 -23.71
CA ILE A 435 -0.37 5.47 -22.24
C ILE A 435 0.02 6.85 -21.69
N ILE A 436 -0.81 7.38 -20.81
CA ILE A 436 -0.58 8.67 -20.13
C ILE A 436 -0.63 8.46 -18.61
N VAL A 437 0.53 8.19 -18.02
CA VAL A 437 0.74 8.01 -16.58
C VAL A 437 0.64 9.37 -15.88
N VAL A 438 -0.14 9.48 -14.80
CA VAL A 438 -0.24 10.74 -14.02
C VAL A 438 0.31 10.54 -12.61
N GLN A 439 1.26 11.38 -12.16
CA GLN A 439 2.02 11.16 -10.93
C GLN A 439 2.11 12.41 -10.03
N ALA A 440 1.85 12.21 -8.74
CA ALA A 440 2.18 13.20 -7.71
C ALA A 440 3.69 13.28 -7.50
N LYS A 441 4.27 14.50 -7.52
CA LYS A 441 5.70 14.69 -7.24
C LYS A 441 6.06 14.27 -5.82
N GLU A 442 5.29 14.71 -4.83
CA GLU A 442 5.54 14.50 -3.40
C GLU A 442 4.80 13.26 -2.86
N ASP A 443 4.86 12.15 -3.59
CA ASP A 443 4.10 10.94 -3.25
C ASP A 443 4.77 10.11 -2.13
N ALA A 444 4.21 10.20 -0.92
CA ALA A 444 4.62 9.39 0.24
C ALA A 444 3.92 8.01 0.32
N TYR A 445 2.87 7.77 -0.46
CA TYR A 445 2.22 6.46 -0.56
C TYR A 445 2.97 5.54 -1.51
N ILE A 446 3.48 6.08 -2.61
CA ILE A 446 4.22 5.32 -3.62
C ILE A 446 5.62 5.91 -3.84
N PRO A 447 6.61 5.56 -2.97
CA PRO A 447 8.00 5.92 -3.18
C PRO A 447 8.54 5.33 -4.47
N ARG A 448 9.27 6.15 -5.23
CA ARG A 448 9.88 5.78 -6.53
C ARG A 448 11.40 5.58 -6.46
N THR A 449 12.01 5.81 -5.30
CA THR A 449 13.46 5.69 -5.09
C THR A 449 13.92 4.24 -5.21
N GLY A 450 14.85 3.96 -6.14
CA GLY A 450 15.35 2.60 -6.37
C GLY A 450 14.34 1.66 -7.05
N VAL A 451 13.42 2.24 -7.84
CA VAL A 451 12.43 1.54 -8.66
C VAL A 451 12.52 2.04 -10.11
N ARG A 452 12.41 1.14 -11.08
CA ARG A 452 12.56 1.46 -12.51
C ARG A 452 11.42 2.35 -13.02
N SER A 453 11.73 3.30 -13.92
CA SER A 453 10.73 4.20 -14.50
C SER A 453 9.79 3.46 -15.46
N LEU A 454 8.50 3.81 -15.44
CA LEU A 454 7.52 3.28 -16.39
C LEU A 454 7.91 3.57 -17.85
N GLN A 455 8.65 4.65 -18.13
CA GLN A 455 9.17 4.96 -19.48
C GLN A 455 10.26 4.00 -19.97
N GLU A 456 10.98 3.34 -19.06
CA GLU A 456 11.98 2.32 -19.42
C GLU A 456 11.35 0.93 -19.58
N ILE A 457 10.22 0.69 -18.89
CA ILE A 457 9.45 -0.55 -18.96
C ILE A 457 8.55 -0.53 -20.20
N TRP A 458 7.96 0.62 -20.50
CA TRP A 458 7.05 0.87 -21.62
C TRP A 458 7.56 2.06 -22.47
N PRO A 459 8.52 1.84 -23.37
CA PRO A 459 9.10 2.89 -24.21
C PRO A 459 8.03 3.61 -25.04
N GLY A 460 7.92 4.94 -24.87
CA GLY A 460 6.95 5.78 -25.56
C GLY A 460 5.75 6.23 -24.72
N CYS A 461 5.57 5.75 -23.49
CA CYS A 461 4.52 6.28 -22.61
C CYS A 461 4.84 7.69 -22.07
N GLU A 462 3.80 8.51 -21.87
CA GLU A 462 3.93 9.83 -21.25
C GLU A 462 3.84 9.72 -19.72
N ILE A 463 4.67 10.48 -18.98
CA ILE A 463 4.50 10.66 -17.53
C ILE A 463 4.24 12.15 -17.22
N ARG A 464 3.02 12.44 -16.77
CA ARG A 464 2.55 13.76 -16.33
C ARG A 464 2.75 13.93 -14.84
N TYR A 465 3.72 14.75 -14.46
CA TYR A 465 3.93 15.13 -13.06
C TYR A 465 3.03 16.29 -12.65
N LEU A 466 2.46 16.22 -11.44
CA LEU A 466 1.71 17.29 -10.81
C LEU A 466 2.29 17.65 -9.43
N GLU A 467 2.12 18.91 -9.01
CA GLU A 467 2.53 19.38 -7.69
C GLU A 467 1.62 18.83 -6.58
N GLY A 468 2.19 18.56 -5.40
CA GLY A 468 1.55 17.91 -4.27
C GLY A 468 1.81 16.41 -4.18
N GLY A 469 1.24 15.80 -3.13
CA GLY A 469 1.33 14.36 -2.84
C GLY A 469 0.02 13.61 -3.11
N HIS A 470 0.03 12.29 -2.91
CA HIS A 470 -1.05 11.36 -3.28
C HIS A 470 -2.48 11.84 -2.96
N ILE A 471 -2.73 12.24 -1.70
CA ILE A 471 -4.07 12.62 -1.24
C ILE A 471 -4.49 14.00 -1.75
N SER A 472 -3.60 15.00 -1.77
CA SER A 472 -3.92 16.32 -2.31
C SER A 472 -4.05 16.31 -3.84
N ALA A 473 -3.33 15.42 -4.52
CA ALA A 473 -3.55 15.13 -5.93
C ALA A 473 -4.94 14.54 -6.19
N TYR A 474 -5.32 13.50 -5.42
CA TYR A 474 -6.64 12.88 -5.53
C TYR A 474 -7.79 13.86 -5.27
N LEU A 475 -7.69 14.69 -4.23
CA LEU A 475 -8.75 15.64 -3.87
C LEU A 475 -8.84 16.85 -4.81
N PHE A 476 -7.71 17.39 -5.27
CA PHE A 476 -7.66 18.72 -5.91
C PHE A 476 -7.20 18.74 -7.37
N LYS A 477 -6.78 17.61 -7.95
CA LYS A 477 -6.24 17.55 -9.34
C LYS A 477 -7.09 16.70 -10.31
N GLN A 478 -8.34 16.39 -9.95
CA GLN A 478 -9.32 15.63 -10.77
C GLN A 478 -9.55 16.19 -12.20
N GLY A 479 -9.24 17.46 -12.47
CA GLY A 479 -9.25 18.01 -13.83
C GLY A 479 -8.11 17.49 -14.71
N VAL A 480 -6.94 17.18 -14.11
CA VAL A 480 -5.76 16.65 -14.82
C VAL A 480 -5.99 15.19 -15.23
N PHE A 481 -6.59 14.37 -14.35
CA PHE A 481 -6.92 12.98 -14.66
C PHE A 481 -7.90 12.90 -15.84
N ARG A 482 -8.98 13.69 -15.81
CA ARG A 482 -9.95 13.76 -16.93
C ARG A 482 -9.31 14.24 -18.23
N ARG A 483 -8.42 15.23 -18.19
CA ARG A 483 -7.67 15.65 -19.40
C ARG A 483 -6.78 14.52 -19.92
N ALA A 484 -6.04 13.82 -19.06
CA ALA A 484 -5.23 12.67 -19.49
C ALA A 484 -6.07 11.55 -20.13
N ILE A 485 -7.34 11.37 -19.73
CA ILE A 485 -8.29 10.46 -20.41
C ILE A 485 -8.62 10.97 -21.82
N TYR A 486 -9.06 12.23 -21.97
CA TYR A 486 -9.36 12.81 -23.29
C TYR A 486 -8.15 12.72 -24.25
N ASP A 487 -6.99 13.23 -23.82
CA ASP A 487 -5.77 13.25 -24.63
C ASP A 487 -5.31 11.83 -25.07
N ALA A 488 -5.58 10.80 -24.26
CA ALA A 488 -5.23 9.41 -24.59
C ALA A 488 -6.21 8.79 -25.61
N PHE A 489 -7.51 9.13 -25.52
CA PHE A 489 -8.49 8.74 -26.53
C PHE A 489 -8.30 9.50 -27.85
N GLU A 490 -7.93 10.78 -27.82
CA GLU A 490 -7.57 11.56 -29.02
C GLU A 490 -6.40 10.92 -29.77
N ARG A 491 -5.36 10.45 -29.07
CA ARG A 491 -4.25 9.67 -29.67
C ARG A 491 -4.72 8.39 -30.32
N PHE A 492 -5.63 7.64 -29.67
CA PHE A 492 -6.16 6.42 -30.24
C PHE A 492 -6.94 6.71 -31.53
N LEU A 493 -7.84 7.69 -31.51
CA LEU A 493 -8.62 8.08 -32.69
C LEU A 493 -7.70 8.53 -33.85
N HIS A 494 -6.73 9.41 -33.58
CA HIS A 494 -5.77 9.86 -34.59
C HIS A 494 -4.93 8.71 -35.20
N LYS A 495 -4.67 7.63 -34.45
CA LYS A 495 -3.78 6.54 -34.86
C LYS A 495 -4.51 5.30 -35.41
N TYR A 496 -5.75 5.07 -35.00
CA TYR A 496 -6.49 3.81 -35.23
C TYR A 496 -7.94 3.97 -35.71
N ALA A 497 -8.46 5.18 -35.91
CA ALA A 497 -9.83 5.43 -36.40
C ALA A 497 -9.88 6.00 -37.83
N ASN A 498 -8.95 5.59 -38.70
CA ASN A 498 -8.96 5.81 -40.16
C ASN A 498 -9.17 4.47 -40.87
#